data_AF-A0A8B7U229-F1
#
_entry.id   AF-A0A8B7U229-F1
#
_cell.length_a   1.000
_cell.length_b   1.000
_cell.length_c   1.000
_cell.angle_alpha   90.00
_cell.angle_beta   90.00
_cell.angle_gamma   90.00
#
_symmetry.space_group_name_H-M   'P 1'
#
loop_
_entity.id
_entity.type
_entity.pdbx_description
1 polymer ?
#
loop_
_entity_poly.entity_id
_entity_poly.type
_entity_poly.pdbx_seq_one_letter_code
_entity_poly.pdbx_strand_id
1 'polypeptide(L)'
;MFCDNTPFRVVVQNERREEWTSLLVTIKKLFIQYPVLVRLEQAEGFPQGDNSTSAQGNYLEAINLSFNVFDKHYINRNFDRTGQMSVVITPGVGVFEVDRLLMILTKQRMIDNGIGVDLVCMGEQPLHAVPLFKLHNRSVPRDSRLGDDYNIPHWINHSFYTSKSQLFCNSFTPRIKLAGKKPASEKAKNGRDTSLGTPKESENALPIQVDYDAYDAQVFRLPGPSRVQRLATCRFSARFAWGCI
;
A
#
# COMPACT_ATOMS: atom_id res chain seq x y z
N MET A 1 11.11 7.77 26.47
CA MET A 1 11.64 6.75 25.55
C MET A 1 11.55 7.38 24.17
N PHE A 2 12.66 7.95 23.71
CA PHE A 2 12.70 8.70 22.45
C PHE A 2 12.61 7.70 21.30
N CYS A 3 11.47 7.67 20.60
CA CYS A 3 11.47 7.23 19.22
C CYS A 3 12.16 8.35 18.43
N ASP A 4 13.15 7.99 17.62
CA ASP A 4 14.03 8.87 16.86
C ASP A 4 13.35 10.17 16.40
N ASN A 5 13.82 11.30 16.95
CA ASN A 5 13.52 12.68 16.55
C ASN A 5 12.05 13.09 16.34
N THR A 6 11.07 12.28 16.77
CA THR A 6 9.66 12.53 16.49
C THR A 6 8.92 12.87 17.79
N PRO A 7 8.46 14.13 17.95
CA PRO A 7 7.83 14.56 19.20
C PRO A 7 6.43 13.96 19.34
N PHE A 8 6.17 13.30 20.48
CA PHE A 8 4.83 12.89 20.89
C PHE A 8 4.30 13.83 21.96
N ARG A 9 3.06 14.28 21.82
CA ARG A 9 2.40 15.12 22.81
C ARG A 9 1.11 14.47 23.31
N VAL A 10 1.06 14.19 24.61
CA VAL A 10 -0.14 13.69 25.29
C VAL A 10 -1.02 14.87 25.68
N VAL A 11 -2.30 14.83 25.31
CA VAL A 11 -3.27 15.89 25.61
C VAL A 11 -4.12 15.55 26.83
N VAL A 12 -4.52 14.28 26.96
CA VAL A 12 -5.33 13.75 28.06
C VAL A 12 -4.83 12.35 28.39
N GLN A 13 -4.79 12.01 29.67
CA GLN A 13 -4.40 10.67 30.13
C GLN A 13 -5.30 10.21 31.28
N ASN A 14 -5.86 9.01 31.13
CA ASN A 14 -6.62 8.31 32.18
C ASN A 14 -7.80 9.09 32.81
N GLU A 15 -8.47 9.96 32.04
CA GLU A 15 -9.65 10.69 32.52
C GLU A 15 -10.96 10.07 32.03
N ARG A 16 -12.02 10.19 32.85
CA ARG A 16 -13.41 9.92 32.44
C ARG A 16 -14.15 11.25 32.46
N ARG A 17 -14.69 11.65 31.30
CA ARG A 17 -15.52 12.85 31.16
C ARG A 17 -16.82 12.49 30.46
N GLU A 18 -17.89 13.20 30.82
CA GLU A 18 -19.20 13.08 30.15
C GLU A 18 -19.21 13.90 28.85
N GLU A 19 -18.57 15.07 28.86
CA GLU A 19 -18.46 15.93 27.68
C GLU A 19 -17.04 15.96 27.10
N TRP A 20 -16.91 15.46 25.86
CA TRP A 20 -15.64 15.41 25.13
C TRP A 20 -15.43 16.62 24.19
N THR A 21 -16.47 17.43 23.95
CA THR A 21 -16.45 18.55 22.99
C THR A 21 -15.40 19.61 23.34
N SER A 22 -15.18 19.84 24.64
CA SER A 22 -14.18 20.80 25.14
C SER A 22 -12.74 20.43 24.72
N LEU A 23 -12.43 19.13 24.62
CA LEU A 23 -11.11 18.67 24.18
C LEU A 23 -10.85 19.00 22.71
N LEU A 24 -11.87 19.06 21.87
CA LEU A 24 -11.67 19.48 20.47
C LEU A 24 -11.14 20.91 20.41
N VAL A 25 -11.57 21.80 21.30
CA VAL A 25 -11.05 23.18 21.37
C VAL A 25 -9.58 23.18 21.77
N THR A 26 -9.22 22.39 22.79
CA THR A 26 -7.83 22.23 23.23
C THR A 26 -6.95 21.68 22.10
N ILE A 27 -7.38 20.61 21.43
CA ILE A 27 -6.66 20.01 20.31
C ILE A 27 -6.49 21.02 19.17
N LYS A 28 -7.52 21.80 18.83
CA LYS A 28 -7.41 22.86 17.80
C LYS A 28 -6.38 23.93 18.17
N LYS A 29 -6.36 24.39 19.42
CA LYS A 29 -5.37 25.37 19.90
C LYS A 29 -3.95 24.78 19.83
N LEU A 30 -3.79 23.53 20.26
CA LEU A 30 -2.52 22.81 20.20
C LEU A 30 -2.03 22.65 18.76
N PHE A 31 -2.92 22.33 17.83
CA PHE A 31 -2.59 22.17 16.42
C PHE A 31 -2.06 23.47 15.79
N ILE A 32 -2.64 24.62 16.14
CA ILE A 32 -2.17 25.93 15.67
C ILE A 32 -0.78 26.27 16.24
N GLN A 33 -0.52 25.92 17.50
CA GLN A 33 0.75 26.20 18.17
C GLN A 33 1.85 25.18 17.83
N TYR A 34 1.49 24.00 17.33
CA TYR A 34 2.39 22.88 17.10
C TYR A 34 3.60 23.22 16.21
N PRO A 35 3.47 23.91 15.06
CA PRO A 35 4.62 24.22 14.19
C PRO A 35 5.67 25.07 14.89
N VAL A 36 5.23 25.96 15.79
CA VAL A 36 6.12 26.82 16.57
C VAL A 36 6.82 26.00 17.65
N LEU A 37 6.10 25.13 18.34
CA LEU A 37 6.66 24.27 19.39
C LEU A 37 7.71 23.29 18.85
N VAL A 38 7.45 22.65 17.71
CA VAL A 38 8.41 21.73 17.08
C VAL A 38 9.68 22.46 16.63
N ARG A 39 9.55 23.71 16.18
CA ARG A 39 10.69 24.57 15.82
C ARG A 39 11.45 25.11 17.02
N LEU A 40 10.79 25.27 18.18
CA LEU A 40 11.42 25.75 19.41
C LEU A 40 12.09 24.63 20.22
N GLU A 41 11.59 23.39 20.12
CA GLU A 41 12.24 22.21 20.72
C GLU A 41 13.50 21.77 19.94
N GLN A 42 13.79 22.39 18.79
CA GLN A 42 15.10 22.27 18.14
C GLN A 42 16.17 22.95 19.01
N ALA A 43 16.89 22.14 19.78
CA ALA A 43 18.10 22.55 20.44
C ALA A 43 19.10 23.13 19.42
N GLU A 44 19.89 24.13 19.84
CA GLU A 44 20.99 24.74 19.09
C GLU A 44 21.82 23.68 18.35
N GLY A 45 21.68 23.60 17.02
CA GLY A 45 22.45 22.69 16.16
C GLY A 45 21.67 21.57 15.44
N PHE A 46 20.37 21.41 15.68
CA PHE A 46 19.55 20.45 14.92
C PHE A 46 19.02 21.03 13.60
N PRO A 47 19.09 20.29 12.46
CA PRO A 47 18.58 20.76 11.19
C PRO A 47 17.05 20.93 11.23
N GLN A 48 16.55 21.88 10.43
CA GLN A 48 15.12 22.17 10.30
C GLN A 48 14.36 20.91 9.84
N GLY A 49 13.53 20.36 10.72
CA GLY A 49 12.64 19.24 10.40
C GLY A 49 11.43 19.70 9.59
N ASP A 50 11.16 19.03 8.47
CA ASP A 50 9.96 19.21 7.66
C ASP A 50 8.94 18.10 7.95
N ASN A 51 7.65 18.39 7.71
CA ASN A 51 6.60 17.40 7.89
C ASN A 51 6.70 16.31 6.82
N SER A 52 6.81 15.06 7.25
CA SER A 52 6.77 13.90 6.37
C SER A 52 5.37 13.65 5.80
N THR A 53 5.31 12.88 4.71
CA THR A 53 4.03 12.39 4.18
C THR A 53 3.43 11.38 5.14
N SER A 54 2.09 11.26 5.17
CA SER A 54 1.38 10.27 6.00
C SER A 54 1.89 8.83 5.84
N ALA A 55 2.43 8.48 4.67
CA ALA A 55 2.97 7.13 4.42
C ALA A 55 4.26 6.87 5.21
N GLN A 56 5.10 7.89 5.41
CA GLN A 56 6.36 7.83 6.16
C GLN A 56 6.17 8.08 7.65
N GLY A 57 4.93 8.04 8.14
CA GLY A 57 4.64 8.28 9.55
C GLY A 57 5.04 7.09 10.43
N ASN A 58 5.41 7.38 11.68
CA ASN A 58 5.76 6.39 12.71
C ASN A 58 4.51 5.66 13.26
N TYR A 59 3.78 5.00 12.36
CA TYR A 59 2.49 4.36 12.65
C TYR A 59 2.65 3.19 13.60
N LEU A 60 3.58 2.26 13.32
CA LEU A 60 3.78 1.07 14.15
C LEU A 60 4.42 1.40 15.49
N GLU A 61 5.28 2.42 15.56
CA GLU A 61 5.89 2.89 16.80
C GLU A 61 4.82 3.49 17.72
N ALA A 62 3.90 4.29 17.18
CA ALA A 62 2.79 4.85 17.95
C ALA A 62 1.85 3.76 18.51
N ILE A 63 1.58 2.72 17.71
CA ILE A 63 0.82 1.56 18.16
C ILE A 63 1.58 0.80 19.25
N ASN A 64 2.87 0.54 19.04
CA ASN A 64 3.68 -0.17 20.02
C ASN A 64 3.83 0.62 21.34
N LEU A 65 3.89 1.95 21.27
CA LEU A 65 3.83 2.81 22.45
C LEU A 65 2.51 2.64 23.21
N SER A 66 1.40 2.53 22.48
CA SER A 66 0.07 2.27 23.05
C SER A 66 0.01 0.88 23.70
N PHE A 67 0.53 -0.14 23.03
CA PHE A 67 0.60 -1.52 23.55
C PHE A 67 1.44 -1.63 24.83
N ASN A 68 2.49 -0.82 24.98
CA ASN A 68 3.28 -0.80 26.22
C ASN A 68 2.45 -0.37 27.45
N VAL A 69 1.40 0.45 27.27
CA VAL A 69 0.47 0.82 28.36
C VAL A 69 -0.47 -0.34 28.70
N PHE A 70 -0.90 -1.09 27.68
CA PHE A 70 -1.82 -2.21 27.83
C PHE A 70 -1.17 -3.49 28.37
N ASP A 71 0.13 -3.69 28.16
CA ASP A 71 0.88 -4.86 28.66
C ASP A 71 0.71 -5.06 30.18
N LYS A 72 0.66 -3.95 30.94
CA LYS A 72 0.52 -3.97 32.41
C LYS A 72 -0.93 -3.83 32.90
N HIS A 73 -1.93 -4.09 32.06
CA HIS A 73 -3.36 -4.03 32.43
C HIS A 73 -3.76 -4.98 33.58
N TYR A 74 -2.95 -5.99 33.90
CA TYR A 74 -3.14 -6.87 35.05
C TYR A 74 -2.85 -6.16 36.38
N ILE A 75 -2.08 -5.07 36.37
CA ILE A 75 -1.78 -4.25 37.54
C ILE A 75 -2.85 -3.16 37.60
N ASN A 76 -3.63 -3.12 38.68
CA ASN A 76 -4.74 -2.18 38.89
C ASN A 76 -5.93 -2.38 37.92
N ARG A 77 -6.47 -3.60 37.91
CA ARG A 77 -7.67 -3.92 37.11
C ARG A 77 -8.87 -3.10 37.61
N ASN A 78 -9.40 -2.24 36.74
CA ASN A 78 -10.67 -1.56 36.96
C ASN A 78 -11.82 -2.52 36.63
N PHE A 79 -12.73 -2.73 37.57
CA PHE A 79 -13.92 -3.58 37.35
C PHE A 79 -14.96 -2.90 36.44
N ASP A 80 -14.91 -1.57 36.33
CA ASP A 80 -15.87 -0.77 35.56
C ASP A 80 -15.58 -0.69 34.06
N ARG A 81 -14.41 -1.19 33.59
CA ARG A 81 -13.98 -1.05 32.21
C ARG A 81 -13.57 -2.41 31.65
N THR A 82 -14.26 -2.86 30.61
CA THR A 82 -13.92 -4.08 29.87
C THR A 82 -13.60 -3.75 28.42
N GLY A 83 -12.66 -4.51 27.84
CA GLY A 83 -12.19 -4.31 26.47
C GLY A 83 -10.99 -3.37 26.35
N GLN A 84 -10.07 -3.73 25.45
CA GLN A 84 -8.93 -2.90 25.07
C GLN A 84 -9.00 -2.65 23.57
N MET A 85 -8.96 -1.38 23.19
CA MET A 85 -9.04 -0.93 21.81
C MET A 85 -8.05 0.22 21.62
N SER A 86 -7.31 0.16 20.51
CA SER A 86 -6.45 1.25 20.05
C SER A 86 -7.02 1.78 18.72
N VAL A 87 -7.42 3.05 18.71
CA VAL A 87 -7.89 3.73 17.50
C VAL A 87 -6.80 4.68 17.03
N VAL A 88 -6.41 4.57 15.75
CA VAL A 88 -5.42 5.44 15.12
C VAL A 88 -6.08 6.21 14.00
N ILE A 89 -5.96 7.53 14.02
CA ILE A 89 -6.51 8.41 12.99
C ILE A 89 -5.36 8.90 12.12
N THR A 90 -5.48 8.72 10.80
CA THR A 90 -4.47 9.12 9.83
C THR A 90 -5.06 10.08 8.79
N PRO A 91 -4.32 11.14 8.38
CA PRO A 91 -4.73 11.99 7.27
C PRO A 91 -4.56 11.31 5.89
N GLY A 92 -3.89 10.17 5.83
CA GLY A 92 -3.60 9.44 4.58
C GLY A 92 -4.71 8.49 4.11
N VAL A 93 -4.38 7.73 3.06
CA VAL A 93 -5.24 6.71 2.44
C VAL A 93 -5.04 5.31 3.03
N GLY A 94 -4.21 5.17 4.08
CA GLY A 94 -3.90 3.90 4.75
C GLY A 94 -2.73 3.11 4.15
N VAL A 95 -1.85 3.78 3.39
CA VAL A 95 -0.55 3.23 2.96
C VAL A 95 0.52 3.70 3.95
N PHE A 96 1.32 2.78 4.46
CA PHE A 96 2.40 3.07 5.40
C PHE A 96 3.70 2.36 5.01
N GLU A 97 4.80 3.04 5.25
CA GLU A 97 6.17 2.61 5.01
C GLU A 97 6.74 2.15 6.36
N VAL A 98 6.99 0.85 6.53
CA VAL A 98 7.26 0.25 7.84
C VAL A 98 8.36 -0.81 7.81
N ASP A 99 9.00 -1.04 8.95
CA ASP A 99 10.02 -2.08 9.11
C ASP A 99 9.38 -3.46 9.32
N ARG A 100 9.90 -4.46 8.61
CA ARG A 100 9.40 -5.84 8.65
C ARG A 100 9.46 -6.46 10.06
N LEU A 101 10.54 -6.22 10.80
CA LEU A 101 10.70 -6.73 12.16
C LEU A 101 9.69 -6.09 13.12
N LEU A 102 9.45 -4.78 12.96
CA LEU A 102 8.50 -4.05 13.79
C LEU A 102 7.06 -4.52 13.54
N MET A 103 6.69 -4.75 12.27
CA MET A 103 5.39 -5.32 11.91
C MET A 103 5.15 -6.68 12.55
N ILE A 104 6.13 -7.57 12.52
CA ILE A 104 6.01 -8.91 13.13
C ILE A 104 5.83 -8.80 14.64
N LEU A 105 6.61 -7.94 15.30
CA LEU A 105 6.50 -7.68 16.74
C LEU A 105 5.13 -7.12 17.12
N THR A 106 4.63 -6.13 16.37
CA THR A 106 3.30 -5.52 16.61
C THR A 106 2.19 -6.54 16.43
N LYS A 107 2.25 -7.36 15.37
CA LYS A 107 1.28 -8.44 15.14
C LYS A 107 1.25 -9.42 16.31
N GLN A 108 2.42 -9.88 16.78
CA GLN A 108 2.52 -10.82 17.89
C GLN A 108 1.91 -10.21 19.17
N ARG A 109 2.30 -8.98 19.52
CA ARG A 109 1.78 -8.28 20.70
C ARG A 109 0.28 -8.04 20.65
N MET A 110 -0.27 -7.77 19.47
CA MET A 110 -1.71 -7.60 19.29
C MET A 110 -2.46 -8.91 19.57
N ILE A 111 -1.95 -10.03 19.07
CA ILE A 111 -2.55 -11.37 19.29
C ILE A 111 -2.45 -11.76 20.77
N ASP A 112 -1.26 -11.60 21.38
CA ASP A 112 -1.00 -12.04 22.75
C ASP A 112 -1.84 -11.27 23.77
N ASN A 113 -2.03 -9.95 23.57
CA ASN A 113 -2.83 -9.13 24.47
C ASN A 113 -4.31 -9.05 24.08
N GLY A 114 -4.68 -9.51 22.88
CA GLY A 114 -6.05 -9.42 22.37
C GLY A 114 -6.57 -7.99 22.20
N ILE A 115 -5.70 -7.04 21.84
CA ILE A 115 -6.06 -5.63 21.67
C ILE A 115 -6.54 -5.40 20.24
N GLY A 116 -7.75 -4.88 20.06
CA GLY A 116 -8.24 -4.49 18.73
C GLY A 116 -7.58 -3.20 18.24
N VAL A 117 -7.10 -3.18 16.99
CA VAL A 117 -6.60 -1.97 16.34
C VAL A 117 -7.59 -1.52 15.25
N ASP A 118 -8.01 -0.27 15.32
CA ASP A 118 -8.87 0.36 14.31
C ASP A 118 -8.18 1.58 13.68
N LEU A 119 -8.14 1.61 12.36
CA LEU A 119 -7.53 2.66 11.55
C LEU A 119 -8.62 3.51 10.90
N VAL A 120 -8.64 4.81 11.20
CA VAL A 120 -9.53 5.77 10.56
C VAL A 120 -8.75 6.63 9.59
N CYS A 121 -9.02 6.46 8.29
CA CYS A 121 -8.40 7.22 7.20
C CYS A 121 -9.25 8.44 6.84
N MET A 122 -8.66 9.64 6.85
CA MET A 122 -9.32 10.88 6.40
C MET A 122 -9.12 11.16 4.91
N GLY A 123 -8.25 10.40 4.24
CA GLY A 123 -8.05 10.49 2.79
C GLY A 123 -9.18 9.81 2.01
N GLU A 124 -9.23 10.09 0.70
CA GLU A 124 -10.11 9.37 -0.24
C GLU A 124 -9.75 7.89 -0.30
N GLN A 125 -10.76 7.01 -0.37
CA GLN A 125 -10.53 5.57 -0.51
C GLN A 125 -9.82 5.26 -1.83
N PRO A 126 -8.64 4.62 -1.81
CA PRO A 126 -7.91 4.32 -3.02
C PRO A 126 -8.48 3.06 -3.72
N LEU A 127 -8.08 2.85 -4.98
CA LEU A 127 -8.48 1.68 -5.79
C LEU A 127 -7.69 0.40 -5.50
N HIS A 128 -6.75 0.43 -4.55
CA HIS A 128 -5.98 -0.74 -4.12
C HIS A 128 -6.41 -1.20 -2.72
N ALA A 129 -6.05 -2.42 -2.36
CA ALA A 129 -6.37 -2.96 -1.04
C ALA A 129 -5.59 -2.23 0.07
N VAL A 130 -6.32 -1.76 1.08
CA VAL A 130 -5.83 -1.03 2.27
C VAL A 130 -6.29 -1.81 3.50
N PRO A 131 -5.60 -1.71 4.66
CA PRO A 131 -4.29 -1.10 4.91
C PRO A 131 -3.16 -1.75 4.11
N LEU A 132 -2.22 -0.95 3.61
CA LEU A 132 -1.08 -1.45 2.84
C LEU A 132 0.23 -1.04 3.51
N PHE A 133 1.06 -2.01 3.82
CA PHE A 133 2.39 -1.81 4.37
C PHE A 133 3.45 -2.06 3.30
N LYS A 134 4.20 -1.02 2.97
CA LYS A 134 5.43 -1.11 2.18
C LYS A 134 6.57 -1.41 3.14
N LEU A 135 7.19 -2.58 2.98
CA LEU A 135 8.25 -3.05 3.84
C LEU A 135 9.60 -2.57 3.33
N HIS A 136 10.34 -1.85 4.18
CA HIS A 136 11.74 -1.56 3.86
C HIS A 136 12.62 -2.75 4.24
N ASN A 137 13.38 -3.26 3.28
CA ASN A 137 14.36 -4.30 3.54
C ASN A 137 15.72 -3.66 3.86
N ARG A 138 16.00 -3.43 5.15
CA ARG A 138 17.29 -2.86 5.58
C ARG A 138 18.46 -3.84 5.47
N SER A 139 18.20 -5.14 5.23
CA SER A 139 19.20 -6.21 5.32
C SER A 139 19.84 -6.63 4.00
N VAL A 140 19.48 -6.01 2.87
CA VAL A 140 20.10 -6.35 1.57
C VAL A 140 20.77 -5.09 1.02
N PRO A 141 22.10 -5.09 0.83
CA PRO A 141 22.80 -4.04 0.09
C PRO A 141 22.13 -3.84 -1.27
N ARG A 142 22.09 -2.60 -1.72
CA ARG A 142 21.35 -2.06 -2.87
C ARG A 142 21.74 -2.67 -4.23
N ASP A 143 21.67 -3.99 -4.36
CA ASP A 143 21.87 -4.75 -5.58
C ASP A 143 20.63 -5.61 -5.81
N SER A 144 20.12 -5.55 -7.05
CA SER A 144 18.99 -6.29 -7.61
C SER A 144 17.58 -5.82 -7.22
N ARG A 145 16.92 -5.13 -8.17
CA ARG A 145 15.64 -5.46 -8.87
C ARG A 145 14.48 -6.17 -8.13
N LEU A 146 14.57 -6.40 -6.84
CA LEU A 146 13.50 -6.94 -6.01
C LEU A 146 12.56 -5.76 -5.73
N GLY A 147 11.36 -5.83 -6.29
CA GLY A 147 10.33 -4.79 -6.10
C GLY A 147 10.04 -4.56 -4.61
N ASP A 148 9.44 -3.42 -4.31
CA ASP A 148 8.97 -3.12 -2.97
C ASP A 148 8.10 -4.28 -2.43
N ASP A 149 8.46 -4.83 -1.27
CA ASP A 149 7.67 -5.88 -0.62
C ASP A 149 6.43 -5.24 0.02
N TYR A 150 5.24 -5.70 -0.36
CA TYR A 150 3.97 -5.19 0.18
C TYR A 150 3.29 -6.23 1.07
N ASN A 151 2.67 -5.78 2.17
CA ASN A 151 1.89 -6.60 3.07
C ASN A 151 0.55 -5.93 3.43
N ILE A 152 -0.52 -6.72 3.47
CA ILE A 152 -1.85 -6.27 3.89
C ILE A 152 -2.13 -6.92 5.25
N PRO A 153 -2.12 -6.16 6.37
CA PRO A 153 -2.39 -6.72 7.68
C PRO A 153 -3.89 -7.01 7.83
N HIS A 154 -4.23 -8.28 8.01
CA HIS A 154 -5.59 -8.75 8.28
C HIS A 154 -6.03 -8.51 9.74
N TRP A 155 -5.11 -8.11 10.60
CA TRP A 155 -5.31 -7.92 12.02
C TRP A 155 -5.72 -6.48 12.39
N ILE A 156 -5.82 -5.59 11.40
CA ILE A 156 -6.22 -4.19 11.55
C ILE A 156 -7.61 -4.02 10.94
N ASN A 157 -8.54 -3.48 11.73
CA ASN A 157 -9.78 -2.95 11.18
C ASN A 157 -9.50 -1.57 10.59
N HIS A 158 -10.16 -1.23 9.48
CA HIS A 158 -10.00 0.09 8.88
C HIS A 158 -11.33 0.64 8.39
N SER A 159 -11.44 1.96 8.46
CA SER A 159 -12.60 2.71 7.97
C SER A 159 -12.14 4.02 7.33
N PHE A 160 -12.95 4.52 6.39
CA PHE A 160 -12.71 5.81 5.72
C PHE A 160 -13.72 6.83 6.20
N TYR A 161 -13.23 8.00 6.61
CA TYR A 161 -14.08 9.12 6.96
C TYR A 161 -14.59 9.81 5.70
N THR A 162 -15.93 9.85 5.54
CA THR A 162 -16.58 10.58 4.46
C THR A 162 -17.35 11.77 5.02
N SER A 163 -17.11 12.95 4.46
CA SER A 163 -17.90 14.14 4.81
C SER A 163 -19.21 14.14 4.02
N LYS A 164 -20.30 14.58 4.65
CA LYS A 164 -21.61 14.75 4.00
C LYS A 164 -21.57 15.65 2.76
N SER A 165 -20.55 16.51 2.64
CA SER A 165 -20.33 17.40 1.48
C SER A 165 -19.60 16.75 0.29
N GLN A 166 -18.99 15.56 0.45
CA GLN A 166 -18.19 14.91 -0.60
C GLN A 166 -19.01 14.09 -1.59
N LEU A 167 -20.32 13.91 -1.36
CA LEU A 167 -21.21 13.06 -2.16
C LEU A 167 -21.32 13.45 -3.65
N PHE A 168 -20.86 14.65 -4.06
CA PHE A 168 -20.99 15.16 -5.43
C PHE A 168 -19.72 15.06 -6.28
N CYS A 169 -18.58 14.62 -5.73
CA CYS A 169 -17.33 14.42 -6.50
C CYS A 169 -16.50 13.29 -5.88
N ASN A 170 -16.91 12.05 -6.13
CA ASN A 170 -16.15 10.83 -5.80
C ASN A 170 -15.29 10.35 -6.98
N SER A 171 -14.91 11.25 -7.91
CA SER A 171 -14.06 10.84 -9.03
C SER A 171 -12.60 10.84 -8.57
N PHE A 172 -12.09 9.65 -8.28
CA PHE A 172 -10.65 9.43 -8.13
C PHE A 172 -9.94 10.04 -9.34
N THR A 173 -9.26 11.16 -9.12
CA THR A 173 -8.59 11.88 -10.19
C THR A 173 -7.11 11.50 -10.17
N PRO A 174 -6.65 10.59 -11.06
CA PRO A 174 -5.24 10.21 -11.09
C PRO A 174 -4.39 11.45 -11.43
N ARG A 175 -3.54 11.88 -10.51
CA ARG A 175 -2.67 13.08 -10.68
C ARG A 175 -1.45 12.81 -11.57
N ILE A 176 -1.52 11.81 -12.44
CA ILE A 176 -0.46 11.56 -13.42
C ILE A 176 -0.70 12.49 -14.60
N LYS A 177 -0.13 13.70 -14.53
CA LYS A 177 0.02 14.53 -15.73
C LYS A 177 1.14 13.93 -16.57
N LEU A 178 0.76 13.12 -17.56
CA LEU A 178 1.68 12.71 -18.62
C LEU A 178 2.32 13.98 -19.20
N ALA A 179 3.64 14.07 -19.15
CA ALA A 179 4.35 15.20 -19.75
C ALA A 179 3.98 15.25 -21.24
N GLY A 180 3.33 16.34 -21.66
CA GLY A 180 3.02 16.55 -23.07
C GLY A 180 4.32 16.49 -23.87
N LYS A 181 4.37 15.62 -24.88
CA LYS A 181 5.49 15.60 -25.84
C LYS A 181 5.63 17.01 -26.41
N LYS A 182 6.73 17.71 -26.12
CA LYS A 182 7.10 18.94 -26.85
C LYS A 182 7.36 18.52 -28.29
N PRO A 183 6.67 19.07 -29.31
CA PRO A 183 7.14 18.91 -30.68
C PRO A 183 8.49 19.61 -30.80
N ALA A 184 9.53 18.85 -31.09
CA ALA A 184 10.81 19.39 -31.52
C ALA A 184 10.60 20.02 -32.91
N SER A 185 10.64 21.36 -32.98
CA SER A 185 10.82 22.07 -34.24
C SER A 185 12.19 22.74 -34.19
N GLU A 186 13.19 22.03 -34.72
CA GLU A 186 14.46 22.63 -35.10
C GLU A 186 14.31 23.50 -36.36
N LYS A 187 15.22 24.46 -36.50
CA LYS A 187 15.32 25.43 -37.58
C LYS A 187 15.90 24.77 -38.85
N ALA A 188 15.36 25.07 -40.04
CA ALA A 188 16.10 25.61 -41.21
C ALA A 188 15.30 25.58 -42.55
N LYS A 189 15.11 26.79 -43.11
CA LYS A 189 15.14 27.27 -44.51
C LYS A 189 14.81 26.35 -45.72
N ASN A 190 13.91 26.92 -46.55
CA ASN A 190 13.89 27.04 -48.03
C ASN A 190 13.72 25.80 -48.94
N GLY A 191 12.72 25.88 -49.83
CA GLY A 191 12.69 25.15 -51.11
C GLY A 191 11.29 24.77 -51.59
N ARG A 192 10.86 25.30 -52.73
CA ARG A 192 9.62 24.98 -53.48
C ARG A 192 9.78 23.64 -54.22
N ASP A 193 8.76 22.77 -54.16
CA ASP A 193 7.97 22.23 -55.29
C ASP A 193 7.40 20.80 -55.06
N THR A 194 6.24 20.65 -55.69
CA THR A 194 5.15 19.65 -55.71
C THR A 194 5.51 18.18 -56.02
N SER A 195 4.90 17.19 -55.34
CA SER A 195 4.14 16.03 -55.92
C SER A 195 3.83 14.88 -54.93
N LEU A 196 2.77 14.12 -55.26
CA LEU A 196 2.04 13.04 -54.55
C LEU A 196 2.85 11.82 -54.07
N GLY A 197 2.41 11.18 -52.95
CA GLY A 197 2.54 9.72 -52.76
C GLY A 197 2.55 9.14 -51.33
N THR A 198 1.44 8.50 -50.92
CA THR A 198 1.32 7.30 -50.03
C THR A 198 1.73 7.33 -48.53
N PRO A 199 1.17 6.43 -47.68
CA PRO A 199 0.94 6.70 -46.25
C PRO A 199 2.08 6.29 -45.33
N LYS A 200 2.37 7.20 -44.40
CA LYS A 200 2.95 7.04 -43.04
C LYS A 200 3.55 5.66 -42.70
N GLU A 201 4.85 5.53 -42.87
CA GLU A 201 5.67 4.65 -42.04
C GLU A 201 6.20 5.45 -40.84
N SER A 202 5.86 4.98 -39.64
CA SER A 202 6.38 5.50 -38.39
C SER A 202 7.81 5.01 -38.18
N GLU A 203 8.79 5.90 -38.36
CA GLU A 203 10.15 5.70 -37.86
C GLU A 203 10.13 5.73 -36.31
N ASN A 204 9.86 4.57 -35.72
CA ASN A 204 10.26 4.24 -34.36
C ASN A 204 11.15 2.99 -34.44
N ALA A 205 12.33 3.14 -35.06
CA ALA A 205 13.37 2.12 -34.99
C ALA A 205 13.99 2.13 -33.58
N LEU A 206 13.38 1.40 -32.65
CA LEU A 206 14.10 0.87 -31.49
C LEU A 206 14.91 -0.37 -31.94
N PRO A 207 16.10 -0.66 -31.36
CA PRO A 207 17.03 -1.64 -31.92
C PRO A 207 16.63 -3.12 -31.78
N ILE A 208 15.39 -3.44 -31.41
CA ILE A 208 14.88 -4.81 -31.37
C ILE A 208 13.39 -4.75 -31.72
N GLN A 209 13.06 -4.93 -33.00
CA GLN A 209 11.68 -5.22 -33.42
C GLN A 209 11.35 -6.65 -33.00
N VAL A 210 10.77 -6.81 -31.82
CA VAL A 210 10.14 -8.08 -31.44
C VAL A 210 8.76 -8.09 -32.09
N ASP A 211 8.59 -8.98 -33.06
CA ASP A 211 7.31 -9.25 -33.69
C ASP A 211 6.43 -10.09 -32.73
N TYR A 212 5.57 -9.40 -32.00
CA TYR A 212 4.67 -10.00 -31.01
C TYR A 212 3.60 -10.87 -31.67
N ASP A 213 3.19 -10.55 -32.91
CA ASP A 213 2.19 -11.34 -33.64
C ASP A 213 2.77 -12.70 -34.06
N ALA A 214 4.03 -12.73 -34.51
CA ALA A 214 4.73 -13.97 -34.82
C ALA A 214 5.03 -14.84 -33.58
N TYR A 215 5.24 -14.23 -32.42
CA TYR A 215 5.41 -14.93 -31.15
C TYR A 215 4.09 -15.56 -30.68
N ASP A 216 3.00 -14.78 -30.67
CA ASP A 216 1.67 -15.28 -30.29
C ASP A 216 1.19 -16.39 -31.23
N ALA A 217 1.45 -16.27 -32.54
CA ALA A 217 1.11 -17.31 -33.50
C ALA A 217 1.83 -18.65 -33.26
N GLN A 218 2.94 -18.66 -32.53
CA GLN A 218 3.65 -19.89 -32.12
C GLN A 218 3.12 -20.43 -30.79
N VAL A 219 2.81 -19.54 -29.83
CA VAL A 219 2.28 -19.91 -28.51
C VAL A 219 0.88 -20.52 -28.61
N PHE A 220 0.03 -19.98 -29.49
CA PHE A 220 -1.36 -20.41 -29.62
C PHE A 220 -1.59 -21.48 -30.69
N ARG A 221 -0.52 -22.15 -31.20
CA ARG A 221 -0.69 -23.34 -32.04
C ARG A 221 -1.25 -24.48 -31.20
N LEU A 222 -2.56 -24.66 -31.30
CA LEU A 222 -3.23 -25.88 -30.84
C LEU A 222 -2.69 -27.08 -31.66
N PRO A 223 -2.29 -28.20 -31.02
CA PRO A 223 -1.95 -29.41 -31.75
C PRO A 223 -3.17 -29.87 -32.55
N GLY A 224 -3.10 -29.78 -33.87
CA GLY A 224 -4.11 -30.34 -34.75
C GLY A 224 -4.22 -31.86 -34.59
N PRO A 225 -5.38 -32.46 -34.92
CA PRO A 225 -5.67 -33.86 -34.60
C PRO A 225 -4.72 -34.79 -35.35
N SER A 226 -3.87 -35.49 -34.61
CA SER A 226 -3.06 -36.58 -35.14
C SER A 226 -3.99 -37.69 -35.63
N ARG A 227 -3.97 -37.87 -36.93
CA ARG A 227 -4.68 -38.89 -37.70
C ARG A 227 -4.16 -40.27 -37.25
N VAL A 228 -4.83 -40.89 -36.28
CA VAL A 228 -4.57 -42.27 -35.85
C VAL A 228 -4.86 -43.21 -37.02
N GLN A 229 -3.82 -43.75 -37.64
CA GLN A 229 -3.93 -44.87 -38.57
C GLN A 229 -4.34 -46.11 -37.77
N ARG A 230 -5.53 -46.65 -38.08
CA ARG A 230 -6.00 -47.96 -37.63
C ARG A 230 -5.02 -49.04 -38.09
N LEU A 231 -4.39 -49.75 -37.15
CA LEU A 231 -3.86 -51.09 -37.40
C LEU A 231 -4.87 -52.12 -36.86
N ALA A 232 -5.25 -53.06 -37.71
CA ALA A 232 -6.23 -54.10 -37.45
C ALA A 232 -5.76 -55.07 -36.36
N THR A 233 -6.63 -55.34 -35.39
CA THR A 233 -6.43 -56.32 -34.32
C THR A 233 -6.52 -57.74 -34.90
N CYS A 234 -5.42 -58.48 -34.93
CA CYS A 234 -5.45 -59.95 -35.07
C CYS A 234 -5.76 -60.58 -33.71
N ARG A 235 -6.72 -61.51 -33.73
CA ARG A 235 -7.23 -62.28 -32.59
C ARG A 235 -6.14 -63.19 -32.01
N PHE A 236 -6.04 -63.28 -30.69
CA PHE A 236 -5.63 -64.50 -30.02
C PHE A 236 -6.53 -64.78 -28.82
N SER A 237 -7.05 -66.01 -28.81
CA SER A 237 -7.98 -66.60 -27.86
C SER A 237 -7.24 -67.07 -26.61
N ALA A 238 -7.75 -66.73 -25.43
CA ALA A 238 -7.50 -67.50 -24.21
C ALA A 238 -8.78 -67.48 -23.35
N ARG A 239 -9.41 -68.66 -23.25
CA ARG A 239 -10.55 -68.95 -22.38
C ARG A 239 -10.05 -69.03 -20.94
N PHE A 240 -10.74 -68.39 -20.00
CA PHE A 240 -10.80 -68.87 -18.62
C PHE A 240 -12.23 -68.70 -18.08
N ALA A 241 -12.76 -69.81 -17.59
CA ALA A 241 -14.12 -70.00 -17.11
C ALA A 241 -14.31 -69.38 -15.73
N TRP A 242 -15.47 -68.75 -15.53
CA TRP A 242 -16.01 -68.42 -14.21
C TRP A 242 -16.98 -69.53 -13.82
N GLY A 243 -16.73 -70.20 -12.69
CA GLY A 243 -17.68 -71.09 -12.04
C GLY A 243 -18.10 -70.48 -10.70
N CYS A 244 -19.39 -70.18 -10.56
CA CYS A 244 -20.04 -70.02 -9.25
C CYS A 244 -20.45 -71.40 -8.74
N ILE A 245 -20.04 -71.72 -7.50
CA ILE A 245 -20.85 -72.01 -6.30
C ILE A 245 -19.89 -71.92 -5.12
#